data_AF-A0A267MKZ3-F1
#
_entry.id   AF-A0A267MKZ3-F1
#
_cell.length_a   1.000
_cell.length_b   1.000
_cell.length_c   1.000
_cell.angle_alpha   90.00
_cell.angle_beta   90.00
_cell.angle_gamma   90.00
#
_symmetry.space_group_name_H-M   'P 1'
#
loop_
_entity.id
_entity.type
_entity.pdbx_description
1 polymer ?
#
loop_
_entity_poly.entity_id
_entity_poly.type
_entity_poly.pdbx_seq_one_letter_code
_entity_poly.pdbx_strand_id
1 'polypeptide(L)'
;MSRLDPNKLQVDYFQGVTPVAPILGRHYTLTHSDETAELFLAIGRRYAYERIGPMRDEVLGHWFCCGTECILKFSVYLGGENRELVKKRYEIFVRELPLALEAIMYGDRCLFESRPFLYETPIFIHFQSPYEDFDHVEQWGVAGDWKIY
;
A
#
# COMPACT_ATOMS: atom_id res chain seq x y z
N MET A 1 -7.96 -3.62 -16.13
CA MET A 1 -7.73 -3.07 -14.77
C MET A 1 -9.05 -3.14 -14.04
N SER A 2 -9.12 -3.95 -12.99
CA SER A 2 -10.25 -3.93 -12.06
C SER A 2 -10.16 -2.64 -11.25
N ARG A 3 -11.23 -1.84 -11.26
CA ARG A 3 -11.37 -0.71 -10.34
C ARG A 3 -11.74 -1.25 -8.96
N LEU A 4 -11.41 -0.50 -7.91
CA LEU A 4 -11.87 -0.79 -6.56
C LEU A 4 -13.41 -0.88 -6.47
N ASP A 5 -13.92 -1.92 -5.81
CA ASP A 5 -15.29 -1.99 -5.29
C ASP A 5 -15.26 -1.59 -3.81
N PRO A 6 -15.76 -0.39 -3.44
CA PRO A 6 -15.76 0.07 -2.05
C PRO A 6 -16.46 -0.87 -1.06
N ASN A 7 -17.42 -1.69 -1.52
CA ASN A 7 -18.16 -2.61 -0.65
C ASN A 7 -17.31 -3.82 -0.22
N LYS A 8 -16.21 -4.07 -0.93
CA LYS A 8 -15.27 -5.15 -0.63
C LYS A 8 -14.05 -4.69 0.17
N LEU A 9 -13.98 -3.40 0.52
CA LEU A 9 -12.89 -2.86 1.32
C LEU A 9 -13.32 -2.73 2.78
N GLN A 10 -12.62 -3.43 3.66
CA GLN A 10 -12.74 -3.28 5.11
C GLN A 10 -11.54 -2.50 5.64
N VAL A 11 -11.78 -1.48 6.46
CA VAL A 11 -10.73 -0.61 7.01
C VAL A 11 -10.75 -0.66 8.53
N ASP A 12 -9.61 -1.03 9.10
CA ASP A 12 -9.40 -1.09 10.54
C ASP A 12 -8.33 -0.08 10.98
N TYR A 13 -8.69 0.75 11.96
CA TYR A 13 -7.76 1.67 12.62
C TYR A 13 -7.35 1.10 13.97
N PHE A 14 -6.04 1.06 14.26
CA PHE A 14 -5.53 0.49 15.51
C PHE A 14 -4.33 1.29 16.06
N GLN A 15 -3.91 0.96 17.29
CA GLN A 15 -2.76 1.59 17.96
C GLN A 15 -2.87 3.13 18.11
N GLY A 16 -4.09 3.64 18.29
CA GLY A 16 -4.35 5.06 18.49
C GLY A 16 -4.26 5.92 17.22
N VAL A 17 -4.20 5.29 16.04
CA VAL A 17 -4.44 5.97 14.77
C VAL A 17 -5.94 6.22 14.62
N THR A 18 -6.30 7.40 14.14
CA THR A 18 -7.69 7.80 13.83
C THR A 18 -7.82 8.03 12.32
N PRO A 19 -9.03 8.24 11.78
CA PRO A 19 -9.20 8.55 10.36
C PRO A 19 -8.50 9.82 9.86
N VAL A 20 -7.99 10.71 10.73
CA VAL A 20 -7.39 12.00 10.34
C VAL A 20 -6.01 12.29 10.96
N ALA A 21 -5.54 11.45 11.89
CA ALA A 21 -4.27 11.64 12.56
C ALA A 21 -3.70 10.33 13.15
N PRO A 22 -2.39 10.26 13.43
CA PRO A 22 -1.34 11.12 12.89
C PRO A 22 -1.01 10.79 11.41
N ILE A 23 -0.28 11.67 10.71
CA ILE A 23 0.42 11.29 9.46
C ILE A 23 1.69 10.53 9.83
N LEU A 24 2.56 11.15 10.64
CA LEU A 24 3.86 10.56 10.98
C LEU A 24 3.68 9.31 11.85
N GLY A 25 4.35 8.23 11.44
CA GLY A 25 4.22 6.93 12.06
C GLY A 25 2.99 6.15 11.64
N ARG A 26 2.15 6.68 10.72
CA ARG A 26 1.07 5.90 10.11
C ARG A 26 1.64 4.88 9.13
N HIS A 27 1.24 3.63 9.34
CA HIS A 27 1.58 2.47 8.54
C HIS A 27 0.31 1.85 7.97
N TYR A 28 0.42 1.34 6.76
CA TYR A 28 -0.62 0.64 6.01
C TYR A 28 -0.19 -0.80 5.84
N THR A 29 -1.10 -1.72 6.13
CA THR A 29 -0.99 -3.14 5.78
C THR A 29 -2.25 -3.51 5.03
N LEU A 30 -2.13 -3.63 3.70
CA LEU A 30 -3.22 -4.09 2.86
C LEU A 30 -3.01 -5.56 2.54
N THR A 31 -4.01 -6.39 2.83
CA THR A 31 -4.07 -7.81 2.44
C THR A 31 -5.38 -8.08 1.70
N HIS A 32 -5.50 -9.28 1.13
CA HIS A 32 -6.70 -9.66 0.40
C HIS A 32 -7.05 -11.14 0.57
N SER A 33 -8.26 -11.50 0.20
CA SER A 33 -8.75 -12.88 0.14
C SER A 33 -8.94 -13.28 -1.32
N ASP A 34 -8.19 -14.28 -1.78
CA ASP A 34 -8.38 -14.87 -3.13
C ASP A 34 -9.78 -15.48 -3.32
N GLU A 35 -10.40 -15.96 -2.24
CA GLU A 35 -11.70 -16.64 -2.28
C GLU A 35 -12.88 -15.65 -2.40
N THR A 36 -12.84 -14.55 -1.65
CA THR A 36 -13.96 -13.58 -1.59
C THR A 36 -13.70 -12.31 -2.42
N ALA A 37 -12.45 -12.12 -2.85
CA ALA A 37 -11.93 -10.88 -3.42
C ALA A 37 -12.12 -9.65 -2.52
N GLU A 38 -12.21 -9.87 -1.20
CA GLU A 38 -12.23 -8.79 -0.21
C GLU A 38 -10.82 -8.26 0.05
N LEU A 39 -10.76 -6.96 0.33
CA LEU A 39 -9.56 -6.22 0.69
C LEU A 39 -9.64 -5.80 2.15
N PHE A 40 -8.56 -5.99 2.89
CA PHE A 40 -8.46 -5.66 4.30
C PHE A 40 -7.32 -4.66 4.49
N LEU A 41 -7.66 -3.43 4.84
CA LEU A 41 -6.72 -2.36 5.10
C LEU A 41 -6.59 -2.12 6.61
N ALA A 42 -5.43 -2.46 7.17
CA ALA A 42 -5.10 -2.12 8.55
C ALA A 42 -4.23 -0.86 8.58
N ILE A 43 -4.66 0.16 9.34
CA ILE A 43 -3.96 1.45 9.49
C ILE A 43 -3.57 1.64 10.96
N GLY A 44 -2.26 1.65 11.22
CA GLY A 44 -1.72 1.62 12.58
C GLY A 44 -0.40 2.39 12.74
N ARG A 45 0.19 2.34 13.94
CA ARG A 45 1.52 2.94 14.18
C ARG A 45 2.67 2.03 13.77
N ARG A 46 2.34 0.78 13.44
CA ARG A 46 3.22 -0.29 12.96
C ARG A 46 2.42 -1.13 11.96
N TYR A 47 3.10 -1.92 11.14
CA TYR A 47 2.44 -2.91 10.31
C TYR A 47 1.68 -3.93 11.16
N ALA A 48 0.53 -4.38 10.66
CA ALA A 48 -0.25 -5.47 11.25
C ALA A 48 0.37 -6.81 10.83
N TYR A 49 1.56 -7.11 11.36
CA TYR A 49 2.31 -8.32 11.00
C TYR A 49 1.52 -9.62 11.24
N GLU A 50 0.59 -9.61 12.18
CA GLU A 50 -0.34 -10.72 12.45
C GLU A 50 -1.32 -11.00 11.31
N ARG A 51 -1.52 -10.05 10.37
CA ARG A 51 -2.38 -10.22 9.19
C ARG A 51 -1.61 -10.68 7.95
N ILE A 52 -0.28 -10.71 8.03
CA ILE A 52 0.56 -11.13 6.90
C ILE A 52 0.51 -12.65 6.77
N GLY A 53 -0.01 -13.12 5.64
CA GLY A 53 -0.12 -14.53 5.33
C GLY A 53 1.17 -15.15 4.77
N PRO A 54 1.25 -16.48 4.68
CA PRO A 54 2.40 -17.18 4.09
C PRO A 54 2.58 -16.87 2.59
N MET A 55 1.52 -16.44 1.89
CA MET A 55 1.60 -16.06 0.48
C MET A 55 2.39 -14.78 0.23
N ARG A 56 2.57 -13.95 1.26
CA ARG A 56 3.33 -12.70 1.21
C ARG A 56 2.88 -11.74 0.11
N ASP A 57 1.57 -11.63 -0.08
CA ASP A 57 0.87 -10.82 -1.08
C ASP A 57 0.42 -9.45 -0.53
N GLU A 58 0.85 -9.11 0.68
CA GLU A 58 0.56 -7.83 1.30
C GLU A 58 1.22 -6.65 0.57
N VAL A 59 0.56 -5.50 0.63
CA VAL A 59 1.17 -4.20 0.31
C VAL A 59 1.36 -3.42 1.61
N LEU A 60 2.62 -3.15 1.94
CA LEU A 60 2.99 -2.42 3.15
C LEU A 60 3.32 -0.97 2.78
N GLY A 61 2.80 0.00 3.52
CA GLY A 61 3.05 1.42 3.25
C GLY A 61 3.35 2.24 4.50
N HIS A 62 4.14 3.30 4.38
CA HIS A 62 4.28 4.29 5.45
C HIS A 62 4.64 5.69 4.93
N TRP A 63 4.40 6.68 5.78
CA TRP A 63 4.79 8.06 5.51
C TRP A 63 6.21 8.34 5.98
N PHE A 64 6.98 9.02 5.13
CA PHE A 64 8.14 9.78 5.56
C PHE A 64 7.84 11.25 5.34
N CYS A 65 7.94 12.06 6.39
CA CYS A 65 7.78 13.50 6.28
C CYS A 65 8.98 14.21 6.91
N CYS A 66 9.55 15.17 6.19
CA CYS A 66 10.62 16.03 6.63
C CYS A 66 10.19 17.48 6.41
N GLY A 67 9.84 18.19 7.50
CA GLY A 67 9.27 19.53 7.40
C GLY A 67 7.90 19.50 6.69
N THR A 68 7.78 20.21 5.57
CA THR A 68 6.56 20.27 4.75
C THR A 68 6.52 19.23 3.64
N GLU A 69 7.63 18.54 3.37
CA GLU A 69 7.71 17.52 2.33
C GLU A 69 7.35 16.17 2.92
N CYS A 70 6.45 15.46 2.25
CA CYS A 70 6.10 14.09 2.56
C CYS A 70 6.28 13.21 1.33
N ILE A 71 6.68 11.97 1.56
CA ILE A 71 6.69 10.90 0.57
C ILE A 71 5.92 9.70 1.16
N LEU A 72 5.21 8.97 0.30
CA LEU A 72 4.52 7.76 0.66
C LEU A 72 5.27 6.58 0.04
N LYS A 73 5.90 5.76 0.88
CA LYS A 73 6.66 4.60 0.43
C LYS A 73 5.86 3.34 0.69
N PHE A 74 5.70 2.52 -0.35
CA PHE A 74 5.19 1.16 -0.27
C PHE A 74 6.29 0.14 -0.52
N SER A 75 6.07 -1.09 -0.07
CA SER A 75 6.91 -2.24 -0.36
C SER A 75 6.06 -3.48 -0.59
N VAL A 76 6.50 -4.30 -1.55
CA VAL A 76 5.92 -5.60 -1.88
C VAL A 76 7.02 -6.64 -1.92
N TYR A 77 6.74 -7.85 -1.45
CA TYR A 77 7.72 -8.94 -1.37
C TYR A 77 7.61 -9.89 -2.56
N LEU A 78 8.69 -9.99 -3.35
CA LEU A 78 8.71 -10.82 -4.55
C LEU A 78 9.12 -12.27 -4.31
N GLY A 79 9.44 -12.66 -3.06
CA GLY A 79 9.94 -13.99 -2.76
C GLY A 79 11.44 -14.12 -3.01
N GLY A 80 11.94 -15.36 -3.03
CA GLY A 80 13.36 -15.65 -3.22
C GLY A 80 13.70 -17.10 -3.59
N GLU A 81 12.70 -17.88 -4.01
CA GLU A 81 12.88 -19.32 -4.28
C GLU A 81 13.64 -19.57 -5.58
N ASN A 82 13.19 -18.98 -6.69
CA ASN A 82 13.91 -18.92 -7.95
C ASN A 82 13.56 -17.65 -8.74
N ARG A 83 14.38 -17.36 -9.75
CA ARG A 83 14.30 -16.10 -10.51
C ARG A 83 13.05 -16.01 -11.38
N GLU A 84 12.58 -17.12 -11.94
CA GLU A 84 11.38 -17.17 -12.78
C GLU A 84 10.10 -16.88 -11.99
N LEU A 85 10.01 -17.39 -10.76
CA LEU A 85 8.89 -17.12 -9.85
C LEU A 85 8.90 -15.67 -9.38
N VAL A 86 10.08 -15.12 -9.05
CA VAL A 86 10.24 -13.69 -8.71
C VAL A 86 9.78 -12.81 -9.87
N LYS A 87 10.17 -13.14 -11.12
CA LYS A 87 9.71 -12.43 -12.31
C LYS A 87 8.18 -12.46 -12.46
N LYS A 88 7.55 -13.63 -12.29
CA LYS A 88 6.08 -13.74 -12.35
C LYS A 88 5.40 -12.93 -11.25
N ARG A 89 5.92 -12.97 -10.02
CA ARG A 89 5.38 -12.17 -8.91
C ARG A 89 5.52 -10.68 -9.17
N TYR A 90 6.64 -10.23 -9.73
CA TYR A 90 6.82 -8.84 -10.15
C TYR A 90 5.73 -8.42 -11.14
N GLU A 91 5.51 -9.21 -12.20
CA GLU A 91 4.46 -8.93 -13.21
C GLU A 91 3.05 -8.91 -12.60
N ILE A 92 2.77 -9.77 -11.61
CA ILE A 92 1.51 -9.77 -10.87
C ILE A 92 1.38 -8.47 -10.06
N PHE A 93 2.37 -8.11 -9.24
CA PHE A 93 2.29 -6.88 -8.45
C PHE A 93 2.14 -5.65 -9.34
N VAL A 94 2.90 -5.52 -10.43
CA VAL A 94 2.75 -4.39 -11.36
C VAL A 94 1.31 -4.28 -11.88
N ARG A 95 0.63 -5.41 -12.11
CA ARG A 95 -0.78 -5.43 -12.55
C ARG A 95 -1.77 -5.09 -11.44
N GLU A 96 -1.53 -5.54 -10.21
CA GLU A 96 -2.48 -5.39 -9.08
C GLU A 96 -2.25 -4.12 -8.24
N LEU A 97 -1.06 -3.53 -8.29
CA LEU A 97 -0.70 -2.32 -7.55
C LEU A 97 -1.67 -1.14 -7.75
N PRO A 98 -2.19 -0.86 -8.96
CA PRO A 98 -3.23 0.15 -9.14
C PRO A 98 -4.43 -0.03 -8.20
N LEU A 99 -4.97 -1.25 -8.09
CA LEU A 99 -6.09 -1.56 -7.19
C LEU A 99 -5.68 -1.39 -5.72
N ALA A 100 -4.48 -1.82 -5.36
CA ALA A 100 -3.97 -1.68 -4.00
C ALA A 100 -3.82 -0.20 -3.58
N LEU A 101 -3.28 0.64 -4.48
CA LEU A 101 -3.14 2.07 -4.24
C LEU A 101 -4.50 2.76 -4.14
N GLU A 102 -5.45 2.45 -5.04
CA GLU A 102 -6.83 2.92 -4.93
C GLU A 102 -7.46 2.54 -3.57
N ALA A 103 -7.28 1.29 -3.14
CA ALA A 103 -7.80 0.78 -1.87
C ALA A 103 -7.23 1.54 -0.66
N ILE A 104 -5.93 1.82 -0.66
CA ILE A 104 -5.27 2.54 0.43
C ILE A 104 -5.69 4.02 0.44
N MET A 105 -5.71 4.68 -0.72
CA MET A 105 -6.11 6.09 -0.81
C MET A 105 -7.58 6.29 -0.44
N TYR A 106 -8.46 5.42 -0.91
CA TYR A 106 -9.89 5.45 -0.59
C TYR A 106 -10.17 5.05 0.86
N GLY A 107 -9.47 4.03 1.37
CA GLY A 107 -9.64 3.55 2.74
C GLY A 107 -9.21 4.56 3.80
N ASP A 108 -8.21 5.38 3.47
CA ASP A 108 -7.73 6.48 4.32
C ASP A 108 -8.18 7.87 3.84
N ARG A 109 -9.25 7.94 3.04
CA ARG A 109 -9.72 9.19 2.41
C ARG A 109 -9.95 10.34 3.39
N CYS A 110 -10.39 10.04 4.62
CA CYS A 110 -10.60 11.06 5.65
C CYS A 110 -9.30 11.81 5.98
N LEU A 111 -8.14 11.13 5.97
CA LEU A 111 -6.85 11.78 6.19
C LEU A 111 -6.56 12.76 5.05
N PHE A 112 -6.71 12.30 3.81
CA PHE A 112 -6.45 13.11 2.61
C PHE A 112 -7.41 14.29 2.48
N GLU A 113 -8.69 14.11 2.81
CA GLU A 113 -9.70 15.17 2.83
C GLU A 113 -9.40 16.21 3.93
N SER A 114 -8.94 15.75 5.09
CA SER A 114 -8.53 16.66 6.19
C SER A 114 -7.23 17.40 5.89
N ARG A 115 -6.39 16.87 4.98
CA ARG A 115 -5.08 17.41 4.61
C ARG A 115 -4.85 17.29 3.10
N PRO A 116 -5.51 18.13 2.27
CA PRO A 116 -5.51 17.96 0.81
C PRO A 116 -4.12 17.99 0.16
N PHE A 117 -3.12 18.64 0.77
CA PHE A 117 -1.74 18.66 0.27
C PHE A 117 -1.13 17.24 0.14
N LEU A 118 -1.67 16.26 0.86
CA LEU A 118 -1.22 14.86 0.75
C LEU A 118 -1.52 14.24 -0.61
N TYR A 119 -2.48 14.75 -1.37
CA TYR A 119 -2.74 14.26 -2.73
C TYR A 119 -1.59 14.57 -3.70
N GLU A 120 -0.75 15.57 -3.42
CA GLU A 120 0.42 15.89 -4.23
C GLU A 120 1.68 15.11 -3.79
N THR A 121 1.55 14.23 -2.78
CA THR A 121 2.68 13.46 -2.27
C THR A 121 3.11 12.39 -3.27
N PRO A 122 4.40 12.33 -3.67
CA PRO A 122 4.89 11.26 -4.54
C PRO A 122 4.84 9.90 -3.85
N ILE A 123 4.52 8.88 -4.65
CA ILE A 123 4.49 7.49 -4.23
C ILE A 123 5.72 6.77 -4.77
N PHE A 124 6.38 6.02 -3.91
CA PHE A 124 7.48 5.13 -4.27
C PHE A 124 7.15 3.70 -3.87
N ILE A 125 7.45 2.74 -4.74
CA ILE A 125 7.24 1.31 -4.47
C ILE A 125 8.59 0.62 -4.48
N HIS A 126 8.92 -0.06 -3.38
CA HIS A 126 10.08 -0.94 -3.29
C HIS A 126 9.64 -2.37 -3.58
N PHE A 127 10.06 -2.89 -4.72
CA PHE A 127 9.97 -4.31 -5.04
C PHE A 127 11.11 -5.03 -4.32
N GLN A 128 10.79 -5.81 -3.28
CA GLN A 128 11.80 -6.45 -2.44
C GLN A 128 12.13 -7.85 -2.94
N SER A 129 13.40 -8.09 -3.24
CA SER A 129 13.89 -9.35 -3.80
C SER A 129 15.34 -9.63 -3.35
N PRO A 130 15.77 -10.89 -3.23
CA PRO A 130 17.19 -11.22 -3.10
C PRO A 130 17.97 -11.13 -4.42
N TYR A 131 17.29 -11.00 -5.56
CA TYR A 131 17.91 -10.82 -6.86
C TYR A 131 17.99 -9.33 -7.21
N GLU A 132 19.21 -8.80 -7.40
CA GLU A 132 19.48 -7.36 -7.60
C GLU A 132 18.67 -6.74 -8.74
N ASP A 133 18.44 -7.47 -9.84
CA ASP A 133 17.66 -6.96 -10.98
C ASP A 133 16.18 -6.71 -10.66
N PHE A 134 15.69 -7.23 -9.53
CA PHE A 134 14.31 -7.08 -9.06
C PHE A 134 14.21 -6.35 -7.71
N ASP A 135 15.35 -6.01 -7.08
CA ASP A 135 15.39 -5.25 -5.83
C ASP A 135 15.57 -3.77 -6.13
N HIS A 136 14.47 -3.07 -6.39
CA HIS A 136 14.52 -1.69 -6.84
C HIS A 136 13.32 -0.88 -6.37
N VAL A 137 13.49 0.44 -6.43
CA VAL A 137 12.46 1.41 -6.08
C VAL A 137 12.01 2.14 -7.35
N GLU A 138 10.71 2.21 -7.56
CA GLU A 138 10.09 2.92 -8.67
C GLU A 138 9.17 4.02 -8.17
N GLN A 139 9.06 5.12 -8.93
CA GLN A 139 8.07 6.16 -8.67
C GLN A 139 6.76 5.84 -9.40
N TRP A 140 5.66 5.88 -8.66
CA TRP A 140 4.31 5.49 -9.11
C TRP A 140 3.33 6.69 -9.06
N GLY A 141 3.80 7.85 -9.54
CA GLY A 141 3.00 9.08 -9.56
C GLY A 141 2.86 9.72 -8.18
N VAL A 142 1.73 10.40 -7.97
CA VAL A 142 1.35 11.03 -6.69
C VAL A 142 0.08 10.40 -6.12
N ALA A 143 -0.18 10.59 -4.82
CA ALA A 143 -1.35 10.01 -4.16
C ALA A 143 -2.70 10.36 -4.82
N GLY A 144 -2.80 11.56 -5.40
CA GLY A 144 -3.98 12.03 -6.14
C GLY A 144 -4.29 11.24 -7.42
N ASP A 145 -3.30 10.61 -8.05
CA ASP A 145 -3.49 9.80 -9.26
C ASP A 145 -4.36 8.56 -8.99
N TRP A 146 -4.40 8.11 -7.73
CA TRP A 146 -5.10 6.91 -7.27
C TRP A 146 -6.38 7.25 -6.48
N LYS A 147 -6.80 8.51 -6.47
CA LYS A 147 -8.04 8.94 -5.83
C LYS A 147 -9.25 8.47 -6.66
N ILE A 148 -10.18 7.78 -6.01
CA ILE A 148 -11.49 7.46 -6.59
C ILE A 148 -12.59 8.34 -5.96
N TYR A 149 -13.65 8.61 -6.73
CA TYR A 149 -14.81 9.44 -6.35
C TYR A 149 -16.02 8.58 -5.97
#